data_AF-A0A3D2MY05-F1
#
_entry.id   AF-A0A3D2MY05-F1
#
_cell.length_a   1.000
_cell.length_b   1.000
_cell.length_c   1.000
_cell.angle_alpha   90.00
_cell.angle_beta   90.00
_cell.angle_gamma   90.00
#
_symmetry.space_group_name_H-M   'P 1'
#
loop_
_entity.id
_entity.type
_entity.pdbx_description
1 polymer ?
#
loop_
_entity_poly.entity_id
_entity_poly.type
_entity_poly.pdbx_seq_one_letter_code
_entity_poly.pdbx_strand_id
1 'polypeptide(L)' 'MQGLMMDFPLTITSIMEHAERVHGAQEIVSVTRDNPRHRYTYADSFARVRQLANA' A
#
# COMPACT_ATOMS: atom_id res chain seq x y z
N MET A 1 -8.25 -29.92 -19.08
CA MET A 1 -7.59 -28.90 -19.92
C MET A 1 -7.75 -27.56 -19.20
N GLN A 2 -6.66 -26.90 -18.84
CA GLN A 2 -6.64 -25.61 -18.14
C GLN A 2 -6.69 -24.46 -19.17
N GLY A 3 -7.34 -23.34 -18.84
CA GLY A 3 -7.43 -22.17 -19.73
C GLY A 3 -6.09 -21.46 -19.91
N LEU A 4 -5.90 -20.79 -21.05
CA LEU A 4 -4.69 -20.01 -21.39
C LEU A 4 -4.69 -18.60 -20.79
N MET A 5 -5.49 -18.36 -19.75
CA MET A 5 -5.56 -17.06 -19.08
C MET A 5 -4.42 -16.93 -18.09
N MET A 6 -4.07 -15.68 -17.77
CA MET A 6 -3.10 -15.40 -16.72
C MET A 6 -3.63 -15.92 -15.38
N ASP A 7 -2.83 -16.74 -14.71
CA ASP A 7 -3.06 -17.14 -13.33
C ASP A 7 -2.38 -16.13 -12.41
N PHE A 8 -3.18 -15.32 -11.72
CA PHE A 8 -2.70 -14.28 -10.82
C PHE A 8 -3.44 -14.33 -9.48
N PRO A 9 -2.74 -14.46 -8.34
CA PRO A 9 -3.36 -14.60 -7.03
C PRO A 9 -3.94 -13.27 -6.53
N LEU A 10 -5.15 -13.32 -5.96
CA LEU A 10 -5.83 -12.16 -5.39
C LEU A 10 -5.34 -11.89 -3.96
N THR A 11 -4.27 -11.10 -3.84
CA THR A 11 -3.63 -10.80 -2.54
C THR A 11 -3.82 -9.34 -2.12
N ILE A 12 -3.77 -9.08 -0.81
CA ILE A 12 -3.77 -7.70 -0.29
C ILE A 12 -2.54 -6.93 -0.78
N THR A 13 -1.38 -7.59 -0.88
CA THR A 13 -0.15 -7.00 -1.43
C THR A 13 -0.35 -6.49 -2.86
N SER A 14 -1.07 -7.23 -3.71
CA SER A 14 -1.35 -6.78 -5.08
C SER A 14 -2.17 -5.48 -5.14
N ILE A 15 -3.07 -5.28 -4.17
CA ILE A 15 -3.84 -4.03 -4.02
C ILE A 15 -2.90 -2.89 -3.60
N MET A 16 -2.02 -3.13 -2.63
CA MET A 16 -1.05 -2.14 -2.17
C MET A 16 -0.10 -1.70 -3.29
N GLU A 17 0.43 -2.65 -4.07
CA GLU A 17 1.31 -2.37 -5.21
C GLU A 17 0.63 -1.53 -6.29
N HIS A 18 -0.65 -1.80 -6.56
CA HIS A 18 -1.44 -0.98 -7.48
C HIS A 18 -1.62 0.45 -6.95
N ALA A 19 -2.02 0.60 -5.69
CA ALA A 19 -2.21 1.88 -5.05
C ALA A 19 -0.91 2.71 -5.02
N GLU A 20 0.23 2.09 -4.75
CA GLU A 20 1.53 2.77 -4.78
C GLU A 20 1.91 3.24 -6.18
N ARG A 21 1.72 2.39 -7.20
CA ARG A 21 2.13 2.67 -8.57
C ARG A 21 1.29 3.76 -9.22
N VAL A 22 -0.02 3.74 -8.98
CA VAL A 22 -0.96 4.65 -9.65
C VAL A 22 -1.26 5.88 -8.80
N HIS A 23 -1.33 5.72 -7.48
CA HIS A 23 -1.74 6.75 -6.53
C HIS A 23 -0.68 7.04 -5.47
N GLY A 24 0.60 6.75 -5.75
CA GLY A 24 1.67 6.85 -4.75
C GLY A 24 1.74 8.18 -4.00
N ALA A 25 1.46 9.30 -4.68
CA ALA A 25 1.47 10.64 -4.11
C ALA A 25 0.13 11.06 -3.43
N GLN A 26 -0.91 10.23 -3.48
CA GLN A 26 -2.19 10.54 -2.84
C GLN A 26 -2.02 10.57 -1.32
N GLU A 27 -2.56 11.62 -0.73
CA GLU A 27 -2.39 11.93 0.68
C GLU A 27 -3.23 11.03 1.58
N ILE A 28 -2.63 10.66 2.71
CA ILE A 28 -3.28 10.06 3.85
C ILE A 28 -3.05 11.00 5.05
N VAL A 29 -4.13 11.40 5.69
CA VAL A 29 -4.10 12.22 6.91
C VAL A 29 -4.47 11.35 8.10
N SER A 30 -3.54 11.22 9.05
CA SER A 30 -3.77 10.55 10.32
C SER A 30 -3.88 11.58 11.44
N VAL A 31 -5.00 11.55 12.15
CA VAL A 31 -5.24 12.38 13.34
C VAL A 31 -5.11 11.48 14.56
N THR A 32 -4.04 11.67 15.33
CA THR A 32 -3.84 10.96 16.59
C THR A 32 -3.81 11.95 17.75
N ARG A 33 -3.94 11.45 18.99
CA ARG A 33 -3.88 12.29 20.19
C ARG A 33 -2.56 13.06 20.27
N ASP A 34 -1.47 12.40 19.94
CA ASP A 34 -0.11 12.93 20.10
C ASP A 34 0.38 13.70 18.86
N ASN A 35 -0.20 13.41 17.70
CA ASN A 35 0.05 14.14 16.47
C ASN A 35 -1.28 14.44 15.76
N PRO A 36 -1.89 15.61 16.02
CA PRO A 36 -3.24 15.90 15.54
C PRO A 36 -3.31 16.03 14.01
N ARG A 37 -2.18 16.15 13.29
CA ARG A 37 -2.17 16.32 11.82
C ARG A 37 -0.95 15.67 11.16
N HIS A 38 -0.78 14.36 11.32
CA HIS A 38 0.20 13.61 10.55
C HIS A 38 -0.27 13.45 9.10
N ARG A 39 0.54 13.87 8.13
CA ARG A 39 0.23 13.76 6.69
C ARG A 39 1.37 13.02 6.01
N TYR A 40 1.03 12.03 5.20
CA TYR A 40 1.99 11.32 4.34
C TYR A 40 1.29 10.84 3.08
N THR A 41 1.98 10.06 2.25
CA THR A 41 1.43 9.49 1.03
C THR A 41 1.29 7.96 1.09
N TYR A 42 0.60 7.35 0.10
CA TYR A 42 0.59 5.89 -0.04
C TYR A 42 2.01 5.32 -0.18
N ALA A 43 2.90 5.99 -0.93
CA ALA A 43 4.29 5.57 -1.08
C ALA A 43 5.03 5.54 0.26
N ASP A 44 4.88 6.59 1.09
CA ASP A 44 5.50 6.65 2.42
C ASP A 44 4.96 5.55 3.34
N SER A 45 3.65 5.33 3.32
CA SER A 45 2.98 4.31 4.13
C SER A 45 3.48 2.90 3.79
N PHE A 46 3.53 2.56 2.50
CA PHE A 46 3.92 1.22 2.07
C PHE A 46 5.42 0.96 2.20
N ALA A 47 6.29 1.97 2.05
CA ALA A 47 7.70 1.85 2.40
C ALA A 47 7.89 1.42 3.86
N ARG A 48 7.12 2.01 4.79
CA ARG A 48 7.15 1.65 6.21
C ARG A 48 6.60 0.26 6.49
N VAL A 49 5.50 -0.13 5.82
CA VAL A 49 4.92 -1.48 5.97
C VAL A 49 5.91 -2.56 5.52
N ARG A 50 6.65 -2.32 4.43
CA ARG A 50 7.69 -3.27 3.97
C ARG A 50 8.84 -3.41 4.97
N GLN A 51 9.24 -2.33 5.62
CA GLN A 51 10.25 -2.39 6.69
C GLN A 51 9.72 -3.19 7.88
N LEU A 52 8.46 -2.97 8.29
CA LEU A 52 7.83 -3.70 9.39
C LEU A 52 7.68 -5.19 9.08
N ALA A 53 7.31 -5.55 7.86
CA ALA A 53 7.10 -6.96 7.46
C ALA A 53 8.41 -7.76 7.37
N ASN A 54 9.55 -7.07 7.17
CA ASN A 54 10.88 -7.67 7.12
C ASN A 54 11.61 -7.65 8.49
N ALA A 55 10.92 -7.27 9.58
CA ALA A 55 11.49 -7.17 10.92
C ALA A 55 11.48 -8.50 11.69
#